data_AF-A0A5K4F3P7-F1
#
_entry.id   AF-A0A5K4F3P7-F1
#
_cell.length_a   1.000
_cell.length_b   1.000
_cell.length_c   1.000
_cell.angle_alpha   90.00
_cell.angle_beta   90.00
_cell.angle_gamma   90.00
#
_symmetry.space_group_name_H-M   'P 1'
#
loop_
_entity.id
_entity.type
_entity.pdbx_description
1 polymer ?
#
loop_
_entity_poly.entity_id
_entity_poly.type
_entity_poly.pdbx_seq_one_letter_code
_entity_poly.pdbx_strand_id
1 'polypeptide(L)'
;MKGWGTDEHRIIKVLGHRNAYQRIEIRDTFKALYGKAMDELSRGTSGHFRKLLKMLLTNLYEVDASALYKAMKGAGTDEETIIEVLCTATNEEIENIKQAYL
;
A
#
# COMPACT_ATOMS: atom_id res chain seq x y z
N MET A 1 1.34 29.51 13.87
CA MET A 1 0.16 28.77 13.38
C MET A 1 0.67 27.55 12.62
N LYS A 2 0.48 26.34 13.17
CA LYS A 2 0.98 25.08 12.58
C LYS A 2 0.03 24.74 11.42
N GLY A 3 0.57 24.77 10.19
CA GLY A 3 -0.21 24.84 8.95
C GLY A 3 -1.31 23.79 8.81
N TRP A 4 -2.38 24.17 8.11
CA TRP A 4 -3.55 23.37 7.76
C TRP A 4 -3.20 22.25 6.77
N GLY A 5 -2.22 21.41 7.10
CA GLY A 5 -1.72 20.37 6.20
C GLY A 5 -1.13 19.20 6.95
N THR A 6 -1.15 18.05 6.30
CA THR A 6 -0.33 16.91 6.72
C THR A 6 1.14 17.28 6.54
N ASP A 7 1.99 16.99 7.53
CA ASP A 7 3.44 17.22 7.41
C ASP A 7 4.07 16.13 6.53
N GLU A 8 3.98 16.32 5.21
CA GLU A 8 4.47 15.37 4.21
C GLU A 8 5.96 15.08 4.39
N HIS A 9 6.75 16.10 4.79
CA HIS A 9 8.19 15.94 5.02
C HIS A 9 8.47 14.99 6.18
N ARG A 10 7.72 15.09 7.29
CA ARG A 10 7.83 14.12 8.40
C ARG A 10 7.38 12.73 7.98
N ILE A 11 6.30 12.62 7.20
CA ILE A 11 5.85 11.32 6.70
C ILE A 11 6.93 10.66 5.85
N ILE A 12 7.52 11.39 4.91
CA ILE A 12 8.62 10.89 4.07
C ILE A 12 9.82 10.49 4.93
N LYS A 13 10.20 11.32 5.90
CA LYS A 13 11.33 11.02 6.80
C LYS A 13 11.11 9.73 7.61
N VAL A 14 9.87 9.42 7.99
CA VAL A 14 9.55 8.18 8.73
C VAL A 14 9.39 7.00 7.77
N LEU A 15 8.44 7.07 6.82
CA LEU A 15 8.07 5.92 5.97
C LEU A 15 9.07 5.65 4.84
N GLY A 16 9.74 6.68 4.32
CA GLY A 16 10.70 6.54 3.22
C GLY A 16 12.01 5.84 3.60
N HIS A 17 12.29 5.70 4.89
CA HIS A 17 13.47 4.99 5.42
C HIS A 17 13.08 3.65 6.07
N ARG A 18 11.98 3.03 5.65
CA ARG A 18 11.49 1.75 6.19
C ARG A 18 11.18 0.79 5.06
N ASN A 19 11.48 -0.49 5.26
CA ASN A 19 11.07 -1.54 4.33
C ASN A 19 9.56 -1.85 4.48
N ALA A 20 9.02 -2.72 3.63
CA ALA A 20 7.60 -3.05 3.65
C ALA A 20 7.14 -3.61 5.00
N TYR A 21 7.83 -4.60 5.55
CA TYR A 21 7.49 -5.21 6.84
C TYR A 21 7.46 -4.20 7.99
N GLN A 22 8.46 -3.33 8.07
CA GLN A 22 8.53 -2.25 9.07
C GLN A 22 7.37 -1.25 8.92
N ARG A 23 6.94 -0.94 7.69
CA ARG A 23 5.79 -0.04 7.48
C ARG A 23 4.48 -0.67 7.95
N ILE A 24 4.32 -1.98 7.74
CA ILE A 24 3.16 -2.72 8.25
C ILE A 24 3.17 -2.78 9.77
N GLU A 25 4.32 -3.03 10.39
CA GLU A 25 4.45 -3.01 11.85
C GLU A 25 4.11 -1.64 12.44
N ILE A 26 4.60 -0.55 11.83
CA ILE A 26 4.26 0.83 12.24
C ILE A 26 2.75 1.07 12.13
N ARG A 27 2.13 0.61 11.04
CA ARG A 27 0.68 0.71 10.81
C ARG A 27 -0.14 0.00 11.88
N ASP A 28 0.20 -1.25 12.16
CA ASP A 28 -0.55 -2.07 13.11
C ASP A 28 -0.35 -1.56 14.54
N THR A 29 0.87 -1.15 14.88
CA THR A 29 1.20 -0.50 16.16
C THR A 29 0.45 0.82 16.33
N PHE A 30 0.41 1.67 15.30
CA PHE A 30 -0.35 2.93 15.35
C PHE A 30 -1.84 2.68 15.60
N LYS A 31 -2.42 1.68 14.92
CA LYS A 31 -3.82 1.29 15.12
C LYS A 31 -4.06 0.79 16.55
N ALA A 32 -3.16 -0.02 17.10
CA ALA A 32 -3.26 -0.53 18.45
C ALA A 32 -3.16 0.57 19.52
N LEU A 33 -2.26 1.54 19.33
CA LEU A 33 -2.03 2.62 20.30
C LEU A 33 -3.10 3.71 20.28
N TYR A 34 -3.63 4.04 19.09
CA TYR A 34 -4.49 5.21 18.91
C TYR A 34 -5.92 4.89 18.46
N GLY A 35 -6.23 3.62 18.14
CA GLY A 35 -7.54 3.21 17.63
C GLY A 35 -7.87 3.79 16.24
N LYS A 36 -6.87 4.34 15.55
CA LYS A 36 -7.01 5.04 14.26
C LYS A 36 -6.22 4.31 13.20
N ALA A 37 -6.79 4.17 12.00
CA ALA A 37 -6.05 3.62 10.87
C ALA A 37 -5.05 4.66 10.32
N MET A 38 -3.84 4.24 9.92
CA MET A 38 -2.87 5.19 9.35
C MET A 38 -3.31 5.80 8.02
N ASP A 39 -4.40 5.30 7.41
CA ASP A 39 -5.03 5.95 6.27
C ASP A 39 -5.44 7.40 6.58
N GLU A 40 -5.67 7.75 7.86
CA GLU A 40 -5.89 9.13 8.33
C GLU A 40 -4.76 10.07 7.87
N LEU A 41 -3.50 9.58 7.89
CA LEU A 41 -2.33 10.37 7.51
C LEU A 41 -2.39 10.79 6.03
N SER A 42 -3.00 9.96 5.18
CA SER A 42 -3.15 10.28 3.76
C SER A 42 -4.28 11.28 3.47
N ARG A 43 -5.20 11.52 4.42
CA ARG A 43 -6.40 12.36 4.19
C ARG A 43 -6.08 13.82 3.86
N GLY A 44 -4.98 14.36 4.36
CA GLY A 44 -4.54 15.72 4.05
C GLY A 44 -3.58 15.82 2.86
N THR A 45 -3.27 14.71 2.19
CA THR A 45 -2.41 14.67 0.99
C THR A 45 -3.25 14.52 -0.28
N SER A 46 -2.74 14.63 -1.50
CA SER A 46 -3.56 14.39 -2.71
C SER A 46 -2.75 13.78 -3.85
N GLY A 47 -3.42 13.46 -4.97
CA GLY A 47 -2.79 12.95 -6.19
C GLY A 47 -1.95 11.70 -5.99
N HIS A 48 -0.81 11.65 -6.70
CA HIS A 48 0.13 10.51 -6.67
C HIS A 48 0.70 10.26 -5.28
N PHE A 49 0.97 11.31 -4.50
CA PHE A 49 1.52 11.16 -3.16
C PHE A 49 0.53 10.44 -2.23
N ARG A 50 -0.76 10.82 -2.27
CA ARG A 50 -1.80 10.08 -1.52
C ARG A 50 -1.87 8.61 -1.94
N LYS A 51 -1.83 8.33 -3.24
CA LYS A 51 -1.87 6.95 -3.77
C LYS A 51 -0.67 6.15 -3.26
N LEU A 52 0.53 6.71 -3.33
CA LEU A 52 1.76 6.09 -2.84
C LEU A 52 1.69 5.81 -1.34
N LEU A 53 1.25 6.77 -0.52
CA LEU A 53 1.13 6.57 0.94
C LEU A 53 0.17 5.45 1.29
N LYS A 54 -0.95 5.33 0.58
CA LYS A 54 -1.87 4.20 0.76
C LYS A 54 -1.17 2.88 0.44
N MET A 55 -0.51 2.78 -0.72
CA MET A 55 0.21 1.57 -1.12
C MET A 55 1.31 1.20 -0.12
N LEU A 56 2.08 2.17 0.38
CA LEU A 56 3.15 1.93 1.35
C LEU A 56 2.66 1.40 2.71
N LEU A 57 1.38 1.62 3.04
CA LEU A 57 0.73 1.20 4.28
C LEU A 57 -0.24 0.02 4.06
N THR A 58 -0.35 -0.49 2.84
CA THR A 58 -1.15 -1.67 2.51
C THR A 58 -0.23 -2.89 2.47
N ASN A 59 -0.72 -4.07 2.87
CA ASN A 59 0.09 -5.28 2.80
C ASN A 59 0.53 -5.52 1.34
N LEU A 60 1.76 -5.99 1.10
CA LEU A 60 2.27 -6.22 -0.26
C LEU A 60 1.31 -7.09 -1.08
N TYR A 61 0.79 -8.17 -0.48
CA TYR A 61 -0.12 -9.08 -1.15
C TYR A 61 -1.48 -8.44 -1.47
N GLU A 62 -1.95 -7.52 -0.63
CA GLU A 62 -3.16 -6.71 -0.91
C GLU A 62 -2.90 -5.70 -2.05
N VAL A 63 -1.69 -5.15 -2.14
CA VAL A 63 -1.29 -4.25 -3.24
C VAL A 63 -1.26 -5.03 -4.55
N ASP A 64 -0.62 -6.20 -4.56
CA ASP A 64 -0.51 -7.08 -5.73
C ASP A 64 -1.88 -7.60 -6.17
N ALA A 65 -2.72 -8.04 -5.23
CA ALA A 65 -4.10 -8.41 -5.52
C ALA A 65 -4.89 -7.25 -6.14
N SER A 66 -4.70 -6.02 -5.64
CA SER A 66 -5.33 -4.82 -6.19
C SER A 66 -4.77 -4.43 -7.57
N ALA A 67 -3.52 -4.76 -7.86
CA ALA A 67 -2.90 -4.57 -9.17
C ALA A 67 -3.48 -5.57 -10.18
N LEU A 68 -3.50 -6.86 -9.83
CA LEU A 68 -4.11 -7.93 -10.61
C LEU A 68 -5.58 -7.64 -10.92
N TYR A 69 -6.35 -7.21 -9.92
CA TYR A 69 -7.76 -6.86 -10.14
C TYR A 69 -7.92 -5.73 -11.16
N LYS A 70 -7.08 -4.68 -11.08
CA LYS A 70 -7.14 -3.58 -12.06
C LYS A 70 -6.68 -4.01 -13.44
N ALA A 71 -5.67 -4.87 -13.52
CA ALA A 71 -5.12 -5.38 -14.77
C ALA A 71 -6.11 -6.29 -15.52
N MET A 72 -6.96 -7.02 -14.78
CA MET A 72 -7.96 -7.93 -15.36
C MET A 72 -9.36 -7.32 -15.49
N LYS A 73 -9.64 -6.21 -14.80
CA LYS A 73 -10.98 -5.62 -14.81
C LYS A 73 -11.23 -4.83 -16.09
N GLY A 74 -12.26 -5.24 -16.83
CA GLY A 74 -12.82 -4.47 -17.94
C GLY A 74 -12.64 -5.17 -19.27
N ALA A 75 -12.64 -4.39 -20.35
CA ALA A 75 -12.34 -4.91 -21.67
C ALA A 75 -10.82 -4.99 -21.87
N GLY A 76 -10.33 -6.15 -22.32
CA GLY A 76 -8.90 -6.41 -22.46
C GLY A 76 -8.26 -6.86 -21.15
N THR A 77 -6.94 -6.88 -21.13
CA THR A 77 -6.12 -7.28 -20.00
C THR A 77 -4.83 -6.47 -20.06
N ASP A 78 -4.24 -6.13 -18.91
CA ASP A 78 -2.90 -5.58 -18.80
C ASP A 78 -1.94 -6.74 -18.46
N GLU A 79 -1.49 -7.44 -19.50
CA GLU A 79 -0.64 -8.61 -19.34
C GLU A 79 0.72 -8.26 -18.74
N GLU A 80 1.23 -7.05 -18.97
CA GLU A 80 2.51 -6.59 -18.40
C GLU A 80 2.45 -6.58 -16.88
N THR A 81 1.40 -5.97 -16.30
CA THR A 81 1.19 -5.96 -14.84
C THR A 81 0.99 -7.39 -14.30
N ILE A 82 0.25 -8.24 -15.00
CA ILE A 82 0.01 -9.62 -14.56
C ILE A 82 1.31 -10.42 -14.54
N ILE A 83 2.13 -10.30 -15.59
CA ILE A 83 3.43 -10.97 -15.68
C ILE A 83 4.36 -10.45 -14.57
N GLU A 84 4.42 -9.14 -14.35
CA GLU A 84 5.27 -8.57 -13.30
C GLU A 84 4.91 -9.15 -11.92
N VAL A 85 3.62 -9.18 -11.57
CA VAL A 85 3.18 -9.68 -10.26
C VAL A 85 3.37 -11.20 -10.14
N LEU A 86 2.90 -11.98 -11.12
CA LEU A 86 2.85 -13.44 -10.98
C LEU A 86 4.18 -14.13 -11.31
N CYS A 87 4.98 -13.60 -12.23
CA CYS A 87 6.25 -14.22 -12.62
C CYS A 87 7.43 -13.83 -11.73
N THR A 88 7.28 -12.84 -10.84
CA THR A 88 8.31 -12.48 -9.85
C THR A 88 8.01 -12.97 -8.43
N ALA A 89 6.81 -13.52 -8.21
CA ALA A 89 6.38 -14.08 -6.93
C ALA A 89 6.76 -15.57 -6.80
N THR A 90 7.12 -15.97 -5.59
CA THR A 90 7.24 -17.37 -5.18
C THR A 90 5.86 -18.03 -5.02
N ASN A 91 5.81 -19.37 -4.99
CA ASN A 91 4.56 -20.10 -4.79
C ASN A 91 3.83 -19.72 -3.49
N GLU A 92 4.58 -19.43 -2.42
CA GLU A 92 4.03 -18.98 -1.15
C GLU A 92 3.41 -17.57 -1.28
N GLU A 93 4.12 -16.65 -1.93
CA GLU A 93 3.62 -15.30 -2.21
C GLU A 93 2.38 -15.34 -3.11
N ILE A 94 2.33 -16.21 -4.12
CA ILE A 94 1.15 -16.40 -4.97
C ILE A 94 -0.07 -16.86 -4.14
N GLU A 95 0.11 -17.80 -3.21
CA GLU A 95 -1.01 -18.22 -2.35
C GLU A 95 -1.44 -17.08 -1.43
N ASN A 96 -0.51 -16.29 -0.88
CA ASN A 96 -0.85 -15.11 -0.08
C ASN A 96 -1.58 -14.02 -0.89
N ILE A 97 -1.16 -13.76 -2.13
CA ILE A 97 -1.83 -12.83 -3.06
C ILE A 97 -3.25 -13.32 -3.33
N LYS A 98 -3.43 -14.62 -3.59
CA LYS A 98 -4.74 -15.22 -3.80
C LYS A 98 -5.65 -15.08 -2.58
N GLN A 99 -5.13 -15.29 -1.36
CA GLN A 99 -5.91 -15.05 -0.14
C GLN A 99 -6.30 -13.58 0.03
N ALA A 100 -5.42 -12.64 -0.36
CA ALA A 100 -5.73 -11.21 -0.32
C ALA A 100 -6.67 -10.74 -1.44
N TYR A 101 -6.85 -11.53 -2.50
CA TYR A 101 -7.72 -11.22 -3.64
C TYR A 101 -9.19 -11.57 -3.40
N LEU A 102 -9.45 -12.58 -2.55
CA LEU A 102 -10.78 -13.11 -2.24
C LEU A 102 -11.52 -12.28 -1.17
#